data_AF-A0A4R0H9Y1-F1
#
_entry.id   AF-A0A4R0H9Y1-F1
#
_cell.length_a   1.000
_cell.length_b   1.000
_cell.length_c   1.000
_cell.angle_alpha   90.00
_cell.angle_beta   90.00
_cell.angle_gamma   90.00
#
_symmetry.space_group_name_H-M   'P 1'
#
loop_
_entity.id
_entity.type
_entity.pdbx_description
1 polymer ?
#
loop_
_entity_poly.entity_id
_entity_poly.type
_entity_poly.pdbx_seq_one_letter_code
_entity_poly.pdbx_strand_id
1 'polypeptide(L)'
;MTGPVSGAAVRPVVVWAVPRSRSTALARVMIERGDLEVVHEPFSYLAAQGVYQLAGRELRSAREILDVLLEQASAGRRFFVKETTDYRYDDLLADERFAADLTHAFMIRHPADAIASHHAMNSRLTSSEAGFAYLAEILDQVRAGTGRTPIVIDGDDLVAEPDAMVEAFCRAVGLPHVPEALTWQPGGQPVWEQTAAWHRDVEQSTGLSPRRRTYDVDAATATRLQQLVDEQMPHYDRLAGYRLRTSVGGAQR
;
A
#
# COMPACT_ATOMS: atom_id res chain seq x y z
N MET A 1 32.17 -21.90 20.40
CA MET A 1 30.96 -22.32 19.66
C MET A 1 29.78 -21.50 20.17
N THR A 2 29.61 -20.31 19.64
CA THR A 2 28.36 -19.56 19.77
C THR A 2 27.39 -20.15 18.74
N GLY A 3 26.34 -20.81 19.20
CA GLY A 3 25.28 -21.31 18.32
C GLY A 3 24.68 -20.18 17.48
N PRO A 4 24.04 -20.50 16.34
CA PRO A 4 23.37 -19.48 15.55
C PRO A 4 22.31 -18.82 16.43
N VAL A 5 22.43 -17.50 16.61
CA VAL A 5 21.33 -16.67 17.09
C VAL A 5 20.19 -16.93 16.12
N SER A 6 19.10 -17.53 16.59
CA SER A 6 17.86 -17.65 15.82
C SER A 6 17.45 -16.23 15.45
N GLY A 7 17.79 -15.83 14.23
CA GLY A 7 17.32 -14.57 13.67
C GLY A 7 15.80 -14.69 13.58
N ALA A 8 15.07 -13.74 14.17
CA ALA A 8 13.64 -13.68 14.01
C ALA A 8 13.28 -13.82 12.53
N ALA A 9 12.32 -14.69 12.21
CA ALA A 9 11.89 -14.91 10.82
C ALA A 9 11.54 -13.58 10.17
N VAL A 10 12.11 -13.31 8.99
CA VAL A 10 11.84 -12.07 8.26
C VAL A 10 10.40 -12.12 7.76
N ARG A 11 9.55 -11.23 8.26
CA ARG A 11 8.15 -11.15 7.86
C ARG A 11 8.02 -10.31 6.58
N PRO A 12 7.21 -10.75 5.59
CA PRO A 12 6.83 -9.89 4.47
C PRO A 12 6.22 -8.57 4.97
N VAL A 13 6.60 -7.45 4.35
CA VAL A 13 5.98 -6.15 4.61
C VAL A 13 4.85 -5.98 3.62
N VAL A 14 3.63 -5.69 4.10
CA VAL A 14 2.46 -5.46 3.25
C VAL A 14 1.90 -4.07 3.49
N VAL A 15 1.85 -3.26 2.43
CA VAL A 15 1.17 -1.97 2.42
C VAL A 15 -0.20 -2.14 1.80
N TRP A 16 -1.23 -2.01 2.63
CA TRP A 16 -2.64 -1.94 2.22
C TRP A 16 -2.98 -0.50 1.89
N ALA A 17 -3.51 -0.24 0.70
CA ALA A 17 -3.71 1.11 0.23
C ALA A 17 -5.10 1.31 -0.35
N VAL A 18 -5.75 2.43 -0.04
CA VAL A 18 -6.87 2.84 -0.89
C VAL A 18 -6.35 3.12 -2.31
N PRO A 19 -7.11 2.77 -3.36
CA PRO A 19 -6.75 3.16 -4.71
C PRO A 19 -6.43 4.66 -4.82
N ARG A 20 -5.41 4.99 -5.63
CA ARG A 20 -5.00 6.38 -5.90
C ARG A 20 -4.44 7.16 -4.70
N SER A 21 -3.96 6.45 -3.70
CA SER A 21 -3.27 7.01 -2.52
C SER A 21 -1.78 7.32 -2.71
N ARG A 22 -1.22 7.11 -3.91
CA ARG A 22 0.24 7.16 -4.21
C ARG A 22 1.05 5.95 -3.73
N SER A 23 0.39 4.85 -3.37
CA SER A 23 1.04 3.58 -3.00
C SER A 23 1.99 3.01 -4.06
N THR A 24 1.72 3.21 -5.35
CA THR A 24 2.64 2.79 -6.43
C THR A 24 3.94 3.61 -6.39
N ALA A 25 3.90 4.88 -5.97
CA ALA A 25 5.10 5.68 -5.81
C ALA A 25 5.96 5.18 -4.64
N LEU A 26 5.33 4.80 -3.51
CA LEU A 26 6.04 4.12 -2.41
C LEU A 26 6.60 2.76 -2.86
N ALA A 27 5.84 1.98 -3.62
CA ALA A 27 6.32 0.73 -4.19
C ALA A 27 7.52 0.95 -5.12
N ARG A 28 7.55 2.06 -5.87
CA ARG A 28 8.73 2.43 -6.67
C ARG A 28 9.97 2.62 -5.82
N VAL A 29 9.86 3.36 -4.71
CA VAL A 29 10.97 3.51 -3.76
C VAL A 29 11.44 2.13 -3.31
N MET A 30 10.52 1.20 -3.01
CA MET A 30 10.91 -0.16 -2.59
C MET A 30 11.60 -0.98 -3.70
N ILE A 31 11.25 -0.77 -4.97
CA ILE A 31 11.95 -1.37 -6.12
C ILE A 31 13.39 -0.82 -6.21
N GLU A 32 13.54 0.50 -6.14
CA GLU A 32 14.82 1.19 -6.35
C GLU A 32 15.87 0.88 -5.28
N ARG A 33 15.45 0.41 -4.10
CA ARG A 33 16.37 -0.08 -3.07
C ARG A 33 17.17 -1.31 -3.51
N GLY A 34 16.58 -2.15 -4.36
CA GLY A 34 17.21 -3.37 -4.87
C GLY A 34 17.39 -4.52 -3.85
N ASP A 35 16.92 -4.38 -2.60
CA ASP A 35 17.08 -5.39 -1.53
C ASP A 35 15.80 -6.18 -1.20
N LEU A 36 14.71 -5.96 -1.96
CA LEU A 36 13.38 -6.55 -1.74
C LEU A 36 12.80 -7.12 -3.04
N GLU A 37 12.07 -8.22 -2.93
CA GLU A 37 11.18 -8.70 -3.98
C GLU A 37 9.83 -7.98 -3.84
N VAL A 38 9.53 -7.12 -4.81
CA VAL A 38 8.32 -6.30 -4.80
C VAL A 38 7.19 -7.03 -5.51
N VAL A 39 6.12 -7.32 -4.76
CA VAL A 39 4.91 -7.99 -5.25
C VAL A 39 3.81 -6.95 -5.39
N HIS A 40 3.22 -6.88 -6.57
CA HIS A 40 2.26 -5.85 -6.93
C HIS A 40 0.85 -6.43 -6.98
N GLU A 41 -0.02 -5.95 -6.08
CA GLU A 41 -1.47 -6.16 -5.99
C GLU A 41 -1.92 -7.63 -6.12
N PRO A 42 -1.24 -8.59 -5.45
CA PRO A 42 -1.45 -10.00 -5.71
C PRO A 42 -2.90 -10.46 -5.48
N PHE A 43 -3.60 -9.88 -4.50
CA PHE A 43 -4.96 -10.23 -4.15
C PHE A 43 -5.99 -9.51 -5.03
N SER A 44 -5.77 -8.24 -5.41
CA SER A 44 -6.65 -7.56 -6.39
C SER A 44 -6.55 -8.23 -7.78
N TYR A 45 -5.33 -8.55 -8.25
CA TYR A 45 -5.17 -9.31 -9.50
C TYR A 45 -5.83 -10.68 -9.44
N LEU A 46 -5.68 -11.39 -8.32
CA LEU A 46 -6.36 -12.67 -8.13
C LEU A 46 -7.89 -12.50 -8.20
N ALA A 47 -8.45 -11.49 -7.55
CA ALA A 47 -9.90 -11.23 -7.57
C ALA A 47 -10.40 -10.88 -8.99
N ALA A 48 -9.62 -10.13 -9.76
CA ALA A 48 -9.97 -9.72 -11.11
C ALA A 48 -9.78 -10.81 -12.16
N GLN A 49 -8.73 -11.63 -12.04
CA GLN A 49 -8.29 -12.58 -13.08
C GLN A 49 -8.52 -14.05 -12.70
N GLY A 50 -8.79 -14.35 -11.44
CA GLY A 50 -8.92 -15.71 -10.89
C GLY A 50 -7.59 -16.44 -10.71
N VAL A 51 -6.47 -15.81 -11.07
CA VAL A 51 -5.13 -16.40 -11.02
C VAL A 51 -4.06 -15.35 -10.75
N TYR A 52 -2.99 -15.72 -10.05
CA TYR A 52 -1.80 -14.90 -9.85
C TYR A 52 -0.52 -15.74 -9.98
N GLN A 53 0.57 -15.15 -10.47
CA GLN A 53 1.87 -15.83 -10.60
C GLN A 53 2.85 -15.27 -9.57
N LEU A 54 3.41 -16.13 -8.72
CA LEU A 54 4.41 -15.73 -7.73
C LEU A 54 5.43 -16.86 -7.54
N ALA A 55 6.72 -16.52 -7.49
CA ALA A 55 7.81 -17.49 -7.33
C ALA A 55 7.75 -18.67 -8.32
N GLY A 56 7.31 -18.42 -9.57
CA GLY A 56 7.16 -19.43 -10.62
C GLY A 56 5.98 -20.39 -10.42
N ARG A 57 5.03 -20.07 -9.53
CA ARG A 57 3.84 -20.87 -9.25
C ARG A 57 2.58 -20.11 -9.63
N GLU A 58 1.64 -20.84 -10.23
CA GLU A 58 0.28 -20.36 -10.48
C GLU A 58 -0.58 -20.57 -9.24
N LEU A 59 -1.18 -19.49 -8.74
CA LEU A 59 -1.93 -19.44 -7.49
C LEU A 59 -3.37 -18.99 -7.77
N ARG A 60 -4.34 -19.62 -7.12
CA ARG A 60 -5.78 -19.43 -7.35
C ARG A 60 -6.57 -19.06 -6.09
N SER A 61 -5.90 -18.87 -4.97
CA SER A 61 -6.53 -18.38 -3.73
C SER A 61 -5.61 -17.43 -2.97
N ALA A 62 -6.20 -16.56 -2.16
CA ALA A 62 -5.44 -15.65 -1.30
C ALA A 62 -4.58 -16.44 -0.28
N ARG A 63 -5.07 -17.60 0.16
CA ARG A 63 -4.33 -18.51 1.03
C ARG A 63 -3.07 -19.06 0.35
N GLU A 64 -3.17 -19.48 -0.91
CA GLU A 64 -1.99 -19.95 -1.66
C GLU A 64 -0.93 -18.85 -1.84
N ILE A 65 -1.36 -17.60 -2.06
CA ILE A 65 -0.47 -16.43 -2.09
C ILE A 65 0.23 -16.24 -0.74
N LEU A 66 -0.52 -16.29 0.36
CA LEU A 66 0.03 -16.18 1.70
C LEU A 66 1.02 -17.30 2.00
N ASP A 67 0.68 -18.55 1.65
CA ASP A 67 1.54 -19.72 1.83
C ASP A 67 2.87 -19.54 1.11
N VAL A 68 2.85 -19.10 -0.16
CA VAL A 68 4.08 -18.86 -0.94
C VAL A 68 4.91 -17.72 -0.35
N LEU A 69 4.28 -16.61 0.04
CA LEU A 69 5.00 -15.49 0.66
C LEU A 69 5.72 -15.93 1.93
N LEU A 70 5.05 -16.67 2.82
CA LEU A 70 5.62 -17.12 4.09
C LEU A 70 6.67 -18.23 3.89
N GLU A 71 6.45 -19.17 2.97
CA GLU A 71 7.41 -20.20 2.60
C GLU A 71 8.72 -19.59 2.09
N GLN A 72 8.62 -18.67 1.11
CA GLN A 72 9.78 -18.03 0.51
C GLN A 72 10.50 -17.09 1.50
N ALA A 73 9.73 -16.39 2.36
CA ALA A 73 10.31 -15.55 3.41
C ALA A 73 11.10 -16.38 4.43
N SER A 74 10.58 -17.56 4.80
CA SER A 74 11.27 -18.51 5.68
C SER A 74 12.55 -19.07 5.04
N ALA A 75 12.63 -19.09 3.71
CA ALA A 75 13.83 -19.44 2.95
C ALA A 75 14.82 -18.26 2.77
N GLY A 76 14.55 -17.11 3.41
CA GLY A 76 15.45 -15.95 3.44
C GLY A 76 15.15 -14.87 2.40
N ARG A 77 14.11 -15.02 1.58
CA ARG A 77 13.65 -13.93 0.70
C ARG A 77 12.99 -12.81 1.50
N ARG A 78 13.08 -11.58 1.02
CA ARG A 78 12.49 -10.40 1.67
C ARG A 78 11.48 -9.78 0.73
N PHE A 79 10.22 -9.69 1.17
CA PHE A 79 9.13 -9.21 0.34
C PHE A 79 8.61 -7.85 0.78
N PHE A 80 8.29 -7.03 -0.21
CA PHE A 80 7.41 -5.88 -0.05
C PHE A 80 6.19 -6.06 -0.96
N VAL A 81 5.02 -6.16 -0.36
CA VAL A 81 3.75 -6.33 -1.06
C VAL A 81 3.01 -5.01 -1.02
N LYS A 82 2.63 -4.48 -2.19
CA LYS A 82 1.70 -3.34 -2.27
C LYS A 82 0.36 -3.87 -2.73
N GLU A 83 -0.69 -3.67 -1.95
CA GLU A 83 -2.04 -4.12 -2.27
C GLU A 83 -3.03 -2.94 -2.24
N THR A 84 -4.05 -2.98 -3.09
CA THR A 84 -5.17 -2.05 -3.02
C THR A 84 -6.40 -2.65 -2.36
N THR A 85 -7.33 -1.81 -1.94
CA THR A 85 -8.54 -2.24 -1.25
C THR A 85 -9.80 -1.98 -2.08
N ASP A 86 -9.71 -2.20 -3.38
CA ASP A 86 -10.83 -2.18 -4.32
C ASP A 86 -11.73 -3.43 -4.21
N TYR A 87 -11.19 -4.52 -3.64
CA TYR A 87 -11.92 -5.74 -3.30
C TYR A 87 -11.90 -6.01 -1.79
N ARG A 88 -12.85 -6.82 -1.33
CA ARG A 88 -12.84 -7.42 0.01
C ARG A 88 -12.20 -8.81 -0.05
N TYR A 89 -11.35 -9.13 0.93
CA TYR A 89 -10.53 -10.36 0.93
C TYR A 89 -10.96 -11.33 2.04
N ASP A 90 -12.19 -11.84 1.98
CA ASP A 90 -12.81 -12.64 3.05
C ASP A 90 -11.95 -13.84 3.50
N ASP A 91 -11.48 -14.65 2.56
CA ASP A 91 -10.67 -15.85 2.85
C ASP A 91 -9.30 -15.51 3.46
N LEU A 92 -8.74 -14.35 3.11
CA LEU A 92 -7.48 -13.88 3.66
C LEU A 92 -7.66 -13.39 5.10
N LEU A 93 -8.72 -12.63 5.35
CA LEU A 93 -9.04 -12.09 6.67
C LEU A 93 -9.40 -13.18 7.69
N ALA A 94 -9.87 -14.34 7.22
CA ALA A 94 -10.16 -15.50 8.05
C ALA A 94 -8.92 -16.32 8.45
N ASP A 95 -7.75 -16.07 7.85
CA ASP A 95 -6.51 -16.79 8.13
C ASP A 95 -5.74 -16.10 9.26
N GLU A 96 -5.56 -16.74 10.42
CA GLU A 96 -4.90 -16.12 11.58
C GLU A 96 -3.46 -15.66 11.30
N ARG A 97 -2.77 -16.33 10.36
CA ARG A 97 -1.41 -15.99 9.93
C ARG A 97 -1.35 -14.64 9.24
N PHE A 98 -2.47 -14.21 8.62
CA PHE A 98 -2.60 -12.89 8.01
C PHE A 98 -2.14 -11.80 8.97
N ALA A 99 -2.69 -11.78 10.18
CA ALA A 99 -2.37 -10.76 11.17
C ALA A 99 -1.02 -11.04 11.85
N ALA A 100 -0.73 -12.31 12.14
CA ALA A 100 0.39 -12.68 13.00
C ALA A 100 1.76 -12.70 12.30
N ASP A 101 1.81 -13.12 11.03
CA ASP A 101 3.05 -13.48 10.34
C ASP A 101 3.51 -12.45 9.29
N LEU A 102 2.73 -11.38 9.12
CA LEU A 102 3.05 -10.25 8.24
C LEU A 102 3.40 -8.99 9.05
N THR A 103 4.10 -8.06 8.40
CA THR A 103 4.27 -6.69 8.89
C THR A 103 3.35 -5.78 8.10
N HIS A 104 2.34 -5.19 8.75
CA HIS A 104 1.34 -4.37 8.07
C HIS A 104 1.66 -2.89 8.17
N ALA A 105 1.45 -2.19 7.06
CA ALA A 105 1.31 -0.75 7.01
C ALA A 105 0.12 -0.40 6.11
N PHE A 106 -0.40 0.80 6.30
CA PHE A 106 -1.62 1.25 5.64
C PHE A 106 -1.32 2.56 4.92
N MET A 107 -1.96 2.79 3.78
CA MET A 107 -1.79 4.01 3.02
C MET A 107 -3.13 4.62 2.62
N ILE A 108 -3.30 5.88 3.00
CA ILE A 108 -4.49 6.69 2.74
C ILE A 108 -4.13 7.92 1.93
N ARG A 109 -5.16 8.60 1.44
CA ARG A 109 -5.10 9.96 0.90
C ARG A 109 -6.48 10.57 1.09
N HIS A 110 -6.56 11.89 1.15
CA HIS A 110 -7.85 12.57 1.31
C HIS A 110 -8.88 12.06 0.26
N PRO A 111 -10.10 11.65 0.66
CA PRO A 111 -11.06 11.02 -0.25
C PRO A 111 -11.36 11.84 -1.51
N ALA A 112 -11.50 13.16 -1.38
CA ALA A 112 -11.73 14.04 -2.54
C ALA A 112 -10.68 13.87 -3.65
N ASP A 113 -9.40 13.78 -3.26
CA ASP A 113 -8.28 13.64 -4.17
C ASP A 113 -8.17 12.22 -4.75
N ALA A 114 -8.38 11.21 -3.91
CA ALA A 114 -8.34 9.80 -4.33
C ALA A 114 -9.48 9.46 -5.29
N ILE A 115 -10.71 9.87 -4.95
CA ILE A 115 -11.93 9.61 -5.72
C ILE A 115 -11.90 10.36 -7.06
N ALA A 116 -11.49 11.64 -7.08
CA ALA A 116 -11.35 12.38 -8.34
C ALA A 116 -10.32 11.71 -9.27
N SER A 117 -9.18 11.28 -8.73
CA SER A 117 -8.16 10.56 -9.50
C SER A 117 -8.64 9.20 -9.99
N HIS A 118 -9.42 8.48 -9.18
CA HIS A 118 -9.94 7.16 -9.54
C HIS A 118 -11.01 7.29 -10.61
N HIS A 119 -11.93 8.25 -10.48
CA HIS A 119 -12.94 8.56 -11.49
C HIS A 119 -12.36 8.86 -12.86
N ALA A 120 -11.25 9.60 -12.91
CA ALA A 120 -10.56 9.91 -14.17
C ALA A 120 -10.02 8.67 -14.90
N MET A 121 -9.77 7.57 -14.17
CA MET A 121 -9.35 6.28 -14.73
C MET A 121 -10.54 5.34 -14.98
N ASN A 122 -11.52 5.36 -14.09
CA ASN A 122 -12.73 4.55 -14.12
C ASN A 122 -13.95 5.43 -13.83
N SER A 123 -14.64 5.88 -14.89
CA SER A 123 -15.81 6.75 -14.76
C SER A 123 -16.99 6.09 -14.03
N ARG A 124 -17.00 4.75 -13.93
CA ARG A 124 -18.04 3.96 -13.25
C ARG A 124 -17.71 3.63 -11.79
N LEU A 125 -16.72 4.30 -11.21
CA LEU A 125 -16.31 4.14 -9.81
C LEU A 125 -17.51 4.06 -8.86
N THR A 126 -17.53 2.97 -8.09
CA THR A 126 -18.47 2.72 -7.00
C THR A 126 -17.88 3.07 -5.64
N SER A 127 -18.74 3.16 -4.61
CA SER A 127 -18.33 3.41 -3.22
C SER A 127 -17.39 2.33 -2.69
N SER A 128 -17.70 1.05 -2.94
CA SER A 128 -16.83 -0.07 -2.56
C SER A 128 -15.44 -0.01 -3.19
N GLU A 129 -15.35 0.35 -4.47
CA GLU A 129 -14.08 0.49 -5.20
C GLU A 129 -13.25 1.72 -4.74
N ALA A 130 -13.84 2.66 -3.99
CA ALA A 130 -13.06 3.70 -3.31
C ALA A 130 -12.20 3.11 -2.18
N GLY A 131 -12.64 2.00 -1.60
CA GLY A 131 -11.80 1.09 -0.80
C GLY A 131 -11.49 1.51 0.63
N PHE A 132 -12.01 2.63 1.14
CA PHE A 132 -11.73 3.08 2.51
C PHE A 132 -12.37 2.17 3.55
N ALA A 133 -13.60 1.70 3.31
CA ALA A 133 -14.29 0.77 4.20
C ALA A 133 -13.49 -0.54 4.38
N TYR A 134 -13.05 -1.16 3.29
CA TYR A 134 -12.25 -2.38 3.32
C TYR A 134 -10.87 -2.17 3.94
N LEU A 135 -10.22 -1.02 3.67
CA LEU A 135 -8.95 -0.70 4.32
C LEU A 135 -9.11 -0.59 5.84
N ALA A 136 -10.20 0.02 6.29
CA ALA A 136 -10.51 0.17 7.69
C ALA A 136 -10.87 -1.17 8.36
N GLU A 137 -11.55 -2.07 7.66
CA GLU A 137 -11.79 -3.46 8.10
C GLU A 137 -10.48 -4.22 8.28
N ILE A 138 -9.56 -4.15 7.30
CA ILE A 138 -8.26 -4.81 7.39
C ILE A 138 -7.46 -4.29 8.59
N LEU A 139 -7.48 -2.99 8.84
CA LEU A 139 -6.82 -2.40 10.02
C LEU A 139 -7.40 -2.95 11.32
N ASP A 140 -8.73 -3.05 11.42
CA ASP A 140 -9.39 -3.58 12.62
C ASP A 140 -9.02 -5.06 12.83
N GLN A 141 -8.96 -5.86 11.77
CA GLN A 141 -8.57 -7.28 11.85
C GLN A 141 -7.11 -7.46 12.27
N VAL A 142 -6.19 -6.68 11.71
CA VAL A 142 -4.77 -6.71 12.13
C VAL A 142 -4.63 -6.30 13.59
N ARG A 143 -5.38 -5.29 14.05
CA ARG A 143 -5.36 -4.84 15.45
C ARG A 143 -5.91 -5.91 16.39
N ALA A 144 -7.01 -6.55 16.01
CA ALA A 144 -7.61 -7.63 16.79
C ALA A 144 -6.66 -8.85 16.90
N GLY A 145 -6.03 -9.25 15.80
CA GLY A 145 -5.13 -10.40 15.76
C GLY A 145 -3.77 -10.18 16.41
N THR A 146 -3.25 -8.94 16.41
CA THR A 146 -1.90 -8.65 16.94
C THR A 146 -1.89 -7.93 18.29
N GLY A 147 -2.99 -7.29 18.68
CA GLY A 147 -3.04 -6.34 19.80
C GLY A 147 -2.23 -5.06 19.58
N ARG A 148 -1.65 -4.86 18.38
CA ARG A 148 -0.83 -3.70 18.02
C ARG A 148 -1.55 -2.86 16.99
N THR A 149 -1.26 -1.57 16.98
CA THR A 149 -1.81 -0.66 15.96
C THR A 149 -0.77 -0.42 14.88
N PRO A 150 -1.02 -0.87 13.63
CA PRO A 150 -0.13 -0.63 12.50
C PRO A 150 -0.03 0.86 12.16
N ILE A 151 1.05 1.25 11.47
CA ILE A 151 1.19 2.63 10.99
C ILE A 151 0.30 2.90 9.79
N VAL A 152 -0.15 4.15 9.68
CA VAL A 152 -0.86 4.67 8.50
C VAL A 152 -0.04 5.80 7.88
N ILE A 153 0.20 5.76 6.57
CA ILE A 153 0.89 6.79 5.81
C ILE A 153 -0.16 7.55 5.00
N ASP A 154 -0.15 8.88 5.06
CA ASP A 154 -0.90 9.68 4.09
C ASP A 154 -0.01 9.98 2.88
N GLY A 155 -0.55 9.70 1.70
CA GLY A 155 0.16 9.92 0.46
C GLY A 155 0.55 11.38 0.22
N ASP A 156 -0.20 12.36 0.75
CA ASP A 156 0.14 13.78 0.66
C ASP A 156 1.33 14.13 1.54
N ASP A 157 1.41 13.56 2.74
CA ASP A 157 2.58 13.72 3.60
C ASP A 157 3.83 13.07 2.98
N LEU A 158 3.68 11.87 2.39
CA LEU A 158 4.78 11.16 1.73
C LEU A 158 5.45 12.02 0.65
N VAL A 159 4.68 12.77 -0.12
CA VAL A 159 5.26 13.60 -1.19
C VAL A 159 5.65 15.01 -0.72
N ALA A 160 5.17 15.44 0.45
CA ALA A 160 5.56 16.71 1.06
C ALA A 160 6.93 16.60 1.76
N GLU A 161 7.18 15.49 2.46
CA GLU A 161 8.44 15.22 3.15
C GLU A 161 8.98 13.81 2.80
N PRO A 162 9.42 13.56 1.55
CA PRO A 162 9.75 12.22 1.06
C PRO A 162 10.77 11.46 1.90
N ASP A 163 11.92 12.07 2.15
CA ASP A 163 13.03 11.44 2.86
C ASP A 163 12.64 11.10 4.31
N ALA A 164 12.13 12.09 5.05
CA ALA A 164 11.71 11.90 6.43
C ALA A 164 10.56 10.89 6.58
N MET A 165 9.58 10.91 5.66
CA MET A 165 8.44 9.97 5.71
C MET A 165 8.86 8.55 5.35
N VAL A 166 9.72 8.37 4.34
CA VAL A 166 10.25 7.04 3.98
C VAL A 166 11.16 6.50 5.08
N GLU A 167 12.00 7.33 5.70
CA GLU A 167 12.80 6.93 6.86
C GLU A 167 11.90 6.47 8.03
N ALA A 168 10.87 7.24 8.35
CA ALA A 168 9.92 6.90 9.41
C ALA A 168 9.15 5.62 9.10
N PHE A 169 8.72 5.43 7.85
CA PHE A 169 8.11 4.20 7.36
C PHE A 169 9.05 3.01 7.55
N CYS A 170 10.26 3.08 6.98
CA CYS A 170 11.26 2.01 7.06
C CYS A 170 11.53 1.60 8.50
N ARG A 171 11.74 2.58 9.40
CA ARG A 171 11.94 2.33 10.83
C ARG A 171 10.75 1.59 11.47
N ALA A 172 9.52 2.00 11.14
CA ALA A 172 8.32 1.39 11.70
C ALA A 172 8.10 -0.06 11.25
N VAL A 173 8.49 -0.40 10.01
CA VAL A 173 8.35 -1.76 9.45
C VAL A 173 9.62 -2.62 9.56
N GLY A 174 10.69 -2.11 10.19
CA GLY A 174 11.93 -2.86 10.40
C GLY A 174 12.84 -2.98 9.17
N LEU A 175 12.77 -2.01 8.26
CA LEU A 175 13.67 -1.89 7.10
C LEU A 175 14.74 -0.80 7.34
N PRO A 176 15.96 -0.95 6.81
CA PRO A 176 16.95 0.13 6.83
C PRO A 176 16.54 1.24 5.86
N HIS A 177 16.79 2.50 6.18
CA HIS A 177 16.56 3.62 5.26
C HIS A 177 17.66 3.65 4.18
N VAL A 178 17.29 3.87 2.91
CA VAL A 178 18.20 3.97 1.76
C VAL A 178 17.80 5.24 0.99
N PRO A 179 18.41 6.40 1.30
CA PRO A 179 18.05 7.69 0.71
C PRO A 179 18.14 7.70 -0.82
N GLU A 180 19.08 6.94 -1.39
CA GLU A 180 19.30 6.85 -2.83
C GLU A 180 18.07 6.29 -3.58
N ALA A 181 17.24 5.48 -2.91
CA ALA A 181 16.03 4.90 -3.49
C ALA A 181 14.90 5.93 -3.73
N LEU A 182 15.07 7.17 -3.29
CA LEU A 182 14.13 8.27 -3.52
C LEU A 182 14.29 8.92 -4.89
N THR A 183 15.35 8.58 -5.63
CA THR A 183 15.65 9.11 -6.96
C THR A 183 15.83 7.96 -7.95
N TRP A 184 15.23 8.06 -9.13
CA TRP A 184 15.30 7.02 -10.16
C TRP A 184 15.28 7.57 -11.58
N GLN A 185 15.59 6.70 -12.53
CA GLN A 185 15.38 6.98 -13.94
C GLN A 185 13.93 6.70 -14.34
N PRO A 186 13.32 7.56 -15.17
CA PRO A 186 11.99 7.29 -15.72
C PRO A 186 11.98 5.98 -16.51
N GLY A 187 10.90 5.24 -16.40
CA GLY A 187 10.72 3.96 -17.08
C GLY A 187 9.66 3.09 -16.41
N GLY A 188 9.05 2.22 -17.22
CA GLY A 188 8.15 1.16 -16.75
C GLY A 188 8.90 0.15 -15.86
N GLN A 189 8.13 -0.59 -15.08
CA GLN A 189 8.64 -1.68 -14.24
C GLN A 189 7.93 -2.97 -14.64
N PRO A 190 8.64 -4.11 -14.76
CA PRO A 190 8.02 -5.38 -15.17
C PRO A 190 6.78 -5.75 -14.34
N VAL A 191 6.82 -5.45 -13.03
CA VAL A 191 5.71 -5.70 -12.10
C VAL A 191 4.44 -4.89 -12.37
N TRP A 192 4.48 -3.88 -13.25
CA TRP A 192 3.36 -3.00 -13.58
C TRP A 192 2.88 -3.12 -15.03
N GLU A 193 3.46 -4.01 -15.84
CA GLU A 193 3.15 -4.09 -17.28
C GLU A 193 1.64 -4.24 -17.55
N GLN A 194 0.93 -5.01 -16.72
CA GLN A 194 -0.52 -5.24 -16.86
C GLN A 194 -1.37 -4.01 -16.50
N THR A 195 -0.85 -3.09 -15.69
CA THR A 195 -1.54 -1.90 -15.19
C THR A 195 -0.80 -0.60 -15.55
N ALA A 196 0.06 -0.61 -16.56
CA ALA A 196 0.87 0.55 -16.96
C ALA A 196 0.02 1.81 -17.19
N ALA A 197 -1.19 1.67 -17.74
CA ALA A 197 -2.14 2.78 -17.91
C ALA A 197 -2.47 3.52 -16.61
N TRP A 198 -2.47 2.82 -15.47
CA TRP A 198 -2.75 3.36 -14.14
C TRP A 198 -1.52 3.99 -13.47
N HIS A 199 -0.31 3.70 -13.97
CA HIS A 199 0.96 3.99 -13.33
C HIS A 199 1.86 4.98 -14.09
N ARG A 200 1.39 5.51 -15.22
CA ARG A 200 2.09 6.48 -16.08
C ARG A 200 2.82 7.59 -15.31
N ASP A 201 2.21 8.14 -14.26
CA ASP A 201 2.79 9.25 -13.50
C ASP A 201 4.09 8.87 -12.78
N VAL A 202 4.15 7.64 -12.26
CA VAL A 202 5.34 7.12 -11.58
C VAL A 202 6.37 6.66 -12.61
N GLU A 203 5.94 6.08 -13.73
CA GLU A 203 6.85 5.71 -14.84
C GLU A 203 7.56 6.92 -15.42
N GLN A 204 6.91 8.09 -15.45
CA GLN A 204 7.48 9.33 -15.98
C GLN A 204 8.22 10.17 -14.92
N SER A 205 8.20 9.77 -13.65
CA SER A 205 8.86 10.51 -12.59
C SER A 205 10.32 10.09 -12.41
N THR A 206 11.07 10.93 -11.69
CA THR A 206 12.45 10.68 -11.25
C THR A 206 12.57 10.60 -9.73
N GLY A 207 11.44 10.60 -9.02
CA GLY A 207 11.36 10.68 -7.56
C GLY A 207 9.93 10.94 -7.07
N LEU A 208 9.79 11.11 -5.75
CA LEU A 208 8.55 11.51 -5.09
C LEU A 208 8.34 13.02 -5.22
N SER A 209 7.12 13.45 -5.61
CA SER A 209 6.82 14.87 -5.84
C SER A 209 5.36 15.22 -5.56
N PRO A 210 5.06 16.38 -4.94
CA PRO A 210 3.71 16.83 -4.64
C PRO A 210 3.03 17.39 -5.89
N ARG A 211 2.83 16.54 -6.91
CA ARG A 211 2.04 16.91 -8.08
C ARG A 211 0.56 16.75 -7.77
N ARG A 212 -0.20 17.84 -7.83
CA ARG A 212 -1.67 17.81 -7.82
C ARG A 212 -2.18 17.86 -9.25
N ARG A 213 -3.30 17.19 -9.48
CA ARG A 213 -4.06 17.25 -10.73
C ARG A 213 -5.42 17.87 -10.44
N THR A 214 -5.85 18.74 -11.33
CA THR A 214 -7.23 19.19 -11.42
C THR A 214 -7.94 18.33 -12.45
N TYR A 215 -9.18 17.95 -12.15
CA TYR A 215 -10.02 17.14 -13.02
C TYR A 215 -11.29 17.89 -13.32
N ASP A 216 -11.49 18.26 -14.58
CA ASP A 216 -12.69 18.96 -15.02
C ASP A 216 -13.82 17.93 -15.22
N VAL A 217 -14.93 18.15 -14.52
CA VAL A 217 -16.13 17.29 -14.58
C VAL A 217 -17.39 18.16 -14.65
N ASP A 218 -18.46 17.62 -15.23
CA ASP A 218 -19.75 18.31 -15.21
C ASP A 218 -20.36 18.35 -13.79
N ALA A 219 -21.38 19.19 -13.61
CA ALA A 219 -22.00 19.40 -12.30
C ALA A 219 -22.65 18.14 -11.70
N ALA A 220 -23.23 17.29 -12.56
CA ALA A 220 -23.87 16.04 -12.13
C ALA A 220 -22.82 15.06 -11.60
N THR A 221 -21.70 14.94 -12.31
CA THR A 221 -20.54 14.13 -11.91
C THR A 221 -19.92 14.68 -10.63
N ALA A 222 -19.71 15.99 -10.53
CA ALA A 222 -19.19 16.61 -9.30
C ALA A 222 -20.07 16.28 -8.08
N THR A 223 -21.39 16.34 -8.22
CA THR A 223 -22.34 15.98 -7.16
C THR A 223 -22.19 14.51 -6.75
N ARG A 224 -22.11 13.59 -7.73
CA ARG A 224 -21.91 12.16 -7.47
C ARG A 224 -20.58 11.89 -6.77
N LEU A 225 -19.49 12.53 -7.21
CA LEU A 225 -18.18 12.36 -6.59
C LEU A 225 -18.17 12.91 -5.16
N GLN A 226 -18.87 14.01 -4.89
CA GLN A 226 -19.01 14.53 -3.53
C GLN A 226 -19.77 13.56 -2.61
N GLN A 227 -20.83 12.90 -3.11
CA GLN A 227 -21.52 11.87 -2.34
C GLN A 227 -20.58 10.71 -1.97
N LEU A 228 -19.77 10.23 -2.93
CA LEU A 228 -18.76 9.22 -2.66
C LEU A 228 -17.74 9.70 -1.61
N VAL A 229 -17.29 10.95 -1.71
CA VAL A 229 -16.38 11.56 -0.71
C VAL A 229 -17.02 11.50 0.68
N ASP A 230 -18.24 11.99 0.83
CA ASP A 230 -18.94 12.06 2.10
C ASP A 230 -19.13 10.67 2.72
N GLU A 231 -19.41 9.65 1.90
CA GLU A 231 -19.50 8.25 2.33
C GLU A 231 -18.16 7.70 2.85
N GLN A 232 -17.02 8.11 2.25
CA GLN A 232 -15.71 7.61 2.65
C GLN A 232 -15.07 8.39 3.81
N MET A 233 -15.48 9.63 4.05
CA MET A 233 -14.88 10.50 5.08
C MET A 233 -14.83 9.87 6.48
N PRO A 234 -15.90 9.21 7.00
CA PRO A 234 -15.83 8.58 8.31
C PRO A 234 -14.74 7.49 8.42
N HIS A 235 -14.52 6.73 7.34
CA HIS A 235 -13.46 5.74 7.28
C HIS A 235 -12.08 6.39 7.20
N TYR A 236 -11.95 7.45 6.39
CA TYR A 236 -10.71 8.23 6.29
C TYR A 236 -10.32 8.84 7.63
N ASP A 237 -11.22 9.56 8.30
CA ASP A 237 -10.93 10.24 9.58
C ASP A 237 -10.47 9.24 10.64
N ARG A 238 -11.11 8.06 10.68
CA ARG A 238 -10.71 6.97 11.57
C ARG A 238 -9.31 6.47 11.27
N LEU A 239 -8.97 6.24 10.00
CA LEU A 239 -7.64 5.79 9.58
C LEU A 239 -6.58 6.87 9.81
N ALA A 240 -6.90 8.12 9.50
CA ALA A 240 -6.03 9.29 9.69
C ALA A 240 -5.69 9.53 11.18
N GLY A 241 -6.53 9.07 12.11
CA GLY A 241 -6.23 9.04 13.54
C GLY A 241 -4.97 8.26 13.91
N TYR A 242 -4.51 7.33 13.06
CA TYR A 242 -3.29 6.53 13.24
C TYR A 242 -2.12 6.99 12.34
N ARG A 243 -2.25 8.15 11.70
CA ARG A 243 -1.27 8.66 10.74
C ARG A 243 0.11 8.84 11.36
N LEU A 244 1.11 8.31 10.68
CA LEU A 244 2.52 8.51 10.99
C LEU A 244 2.86 9.99 10.84
N ARG A 245 3.53 10.55 11.84
CA ARG A 245 4.01 11.93 11.82
C ARG A 245 5.53 11.92 11.85
N THR A 246 6.15 12.68 10.96
CA THR A 246 7.58 12.96 11.02
C THR A 246 7.81 13.85 12.25
N SER A 247 8.84 13.53 13.05
CA SER A 247 9.14 14.31 14.24
C SER A 247 9.88 15.59 13.84
N VAL A 248 9.13 16.65 13.53
CA VAL A 248 9.65 18.03 13.49
C VAL A 248 8.76 18.91 14.36
N GLY A 249 9.19 19.13 15.61
CA GLY A 249 8.63 20.13 16.53
C GLY A 249 8.23 19.59 17.90
N GLY A 250 9.19 19.55 18.84
CA GLY A 250 8.87 19.22 20.24
C GLY A 250 10.03 18.91 21.18
N ALA A 251 11.21 19.50 20.96
CA ALA A 251 12.11 19.76 22.08
C ALA A 251 11.61 21.04 22.78
N GLN A 252 10.75 20.88 23.77
CA GLN A 252 10.64 21.87 24.84
C GLN A 252 11.09 21.19 26.13
N ARG A 253 12.08 21.85 26.74
CA ARG A 253 12.57 21.58 28.10
C ARG A 253 11.48 21.83 29.11
#